data_AF-A0A2S9KF07-F1
#
_entry.id   AF-A0A2S9KF07-F1
#
_cell.length_a   1.000
_cell.length_b   1.000
_cell.length_c   1.000
_cell.angle_alpha   90.00
_cell.angle_beta   90.00
_cell.angle_gamma   90.00
#
_symmetry.space_group_name_H-M   'P 1'
#
loop_
_entity.id
_entity.type
_entity.pdbx_description
1 polymer ?
#
loop_
_entity_poly.entity_id
_entity_poly.type
_entity_poly.pdbx_seq_one_letter_code
_entity_poly.pdbx_strand_id
1 'polypeptide(L)' 'MGVGWALLGGLLVYGTLKAVIGLRLSQEEEYEGADLSIHRIRATPERESSW' A
#
# COMPACT_ATOMS: atom_id res chain seq x y z
N MET A 1 22.19 8.72 -20.17
CA MET A 1 22.80 8.30 -18.88
C MET A 1 21.90 8.57 -17.68
N GLY A 2 21.24 9.74 -17.55
CA GLY A 2 20.38 10.05 -16.39
C GLY A 2 19.25 9.04 -16.11
N VAL A 3 18.60 8.52 -17.16
CA VAL A 3 17.58 7.47 -17.02
C VAL A 3 18.13 6.20 -16.36
N GLY A 4 19.38 5.83 -16.66
CA GLY A 4 20.04 4.67 -16.05
C GLY A 4 20.21 4.86 -14.54
N TRP A 5 20.65 6.05 -14.12
CA TRP A 5 20.75 6.39 -12.69
C TRP A 5 19.41 6.47 -11.99
N ALA A 6 18.38 6.99 -12.66
CA ALA A 6 17.02 7.02 -12.10
C ALA A 6 16.47 5.60 -11.87
N LEU A 7 16.67 4.68 -12.83
CA LEU A 7 16.29 3.28 -12.68
C LEU A 7 17.08 2.60 -11.56
N LEU A 8 18.40 2.78 -11.52
CA LEU A 8 19.26 2.15 -10.51
C LEU A 8 18.92 2.65 -9.11
N GLY A 9 18.76 3.96 -8.95
CA GLY A 9 18.39 4.59 -7.68
C GLY A 9 17.00 4.17 -7.21
N GLY A 10 16.01 4.16 -8.12
CA GLY A 10 14.67 3.70 -7.81
C GLY A 10 14.65 2.23 -7.38
N LEU A 11 15.31 1.35 -8.13
CA LEU A 11 15.41 -0.07 -7.79
C LEU A 11 16.09 -0.28 -6.43
N LEU A 12 17.15 0.47 -6.13
CA LEU A 12 17.87 0.33 -4.87
C LEU A 12 17.00 0.80 -3.69
N VAL A 13 16.37 1.98 -3.79
CA VAL A 13 15.52 2.52 -2.72
C VAL A 13 14.28 1.65 -2.49
N TYR A 14 13.50 1.38 -3.54
CA TYR A 14 12.27 0.59 -3.39
C TYR A 14 12.57 -0.88 -3.08
N GLY A 15 13.69 -1.42 -3.59
CA GLY A 15 14.15 -2.78 -3.28
C GLY A 15 14.49 -2.94 -1.80
N THR A 16 15.26 -2.00 -1.24
CA THR A 16 15.61 -2.02 0.19
C THR A 16 14.37 -1.87 1.08
N LEU A 17 13.48 -0.92 0.76
CA LEU A 17 12.23 -0.75 1.51
C LEU A 17 11.37 -2.02 1.48
N LYS A 18 11.21 -2.64 0.31
CA LYS A 18 10.47 -3.89 0.17
C LYS A 18 11.05 -5.01 1.02
N ALA A 19 12.38 -5.12 1.11
CA ALA A 19 13.04 -6.19 1.85
C ALA A 19 12.95 -6.03 3.38
N VAL A 20 12.95 -4.80 3.89
CA VAL A 20 13.03 -4.54 5.34
C VAL A 20 11.64 -4.34 5.97
N ILE A 21 10.76 -3.58 5.31
CA ILE A 21 9.46 -3.19 5.88
C ILE A 21 8.26 -3.69 5.06
N GLY A 22 8.47 -4.09 3.80
CA GLY A 22 7.36 -4.36 2.86
C GLY A 22 6.77 -3.06 2.29
N LEU A 23 6.16 -3.15 1.10
CA LEU A 23 5.61 -1.99 0.37
C LEU A 23 4.20 -2.23 -0.19
N ARG A 24 3.68 -3.46 -0.10
CA ARG A 24 2.36 -3.85 -0.60
C ARG A 24 1.59 -4.56 0.50
N LEU A 25 0.28 -4.38 0.46
CA LEU A 25 -0.66 -5.19 1.22
C LEU A 25 -0.57 -6.66 0.80
N SER A 26 -0.96 -7.56 1.70
CA SER A 26 -1.27 -8.93 1.33
C SER A 26 -2.45 -8.97 0.34
N GLN A 27 -2.63 -10.10 -0.35
CA GLN A 27 -3.71 -10.23 -1.32
C GLN A 27 -5.08 -10.13 -0.66
N GLU A 28 -5.20 -10.65 0.56
CA GLU A 28 -6.39 -10.57 1.40
C GLU A 28 -6.68 -9.13 1.83
N GLU A 29 -5.66 -8.40 2.31
CA GLU A 29 -5.82 -6.99 2.71
C GLU A 29 -6.11 -6.08 1.50
N GLU A 30 -5.54 -6.36 0.33
CA GLU A 30 -5.82 -5.65 -0.92
C GLU A 30 -7.26 -5.93 -1.39
N TYR A 31 -7.77 -7.16 -1.18
CA TYR A 31 -9.16 -7.52 -1.45
C TYR A 31 -10.15 -6.84 -0.50
N GLU A 32 -9.85 -6.80 0.80
CA GLU A 32 -10.68 -6.11 1.81
C GLU A 32 -10.67 -4.58 1.65
N GLY A 33 -9.59 -4.03 1.07
CA GLY A 33 -9.41 -2.62 0.77
C GLY A 33 -8.63 -1.87 1.86
N ALA A 34 -7.74 -0.96 1.45
CA ALA A 34 -6.80 -0.29 2.35
C ALA A 34 -7.47 0.53 3.48
N ASP A 35 -8.66 1.07 3.24
CA ASP A 35 -9.42 1.81 4.26
C ASP A 35 -9.84 0.89 5.40
N LEU A 36 -10.24 -0.34 5.10
CA LEU A 36 -10.62 -1.32 6.12
C LEU A 36 -9.39 -2.01 6.71
N SER A 37 -8.44 -2.43 5.86
CA SER A 37 -7.27 -3.23 6.24
C SER A 37 -6.24 -2.45 7.06
N ILE A 38 -6.02 -1.16 6.74
CA ILE A 38 -5.05 -0.30 7.45
C ILE A 38 -5.78 0.63 8.42
N HIS A 39 -6.79 1.34 7.94
CA HIS A 39 -7.40 2.46 8.65
C HIS A 39 -8.64 2.08 9.48
N ARG A 40 -9.19 0.86 9.31
CA ARG A 40 -10.40 0.35 9.97
C ARG A 40 -11.63 1.24 9.78
N ILE A 41 -11.75 1.93 8.64
CA ILE A 41 -12.87 2.80 8.30
C ILE A 41 -13.53 2.27 7.03
N ARG A 42 -14.87 2.19 7.00
CA ARG A 42 -15.57 1.89 5.75
C ARG A 42 -15.67 3.13 4.86
N ALA A 43 -15.59 2.92 3.55
CA ALA A 43 -15.82 3.98 2.57
C ALA A 43 -17.28 4.52 2.55
N THR A 44 -18.23 3.78 3.15
CA THR A 44 -19.66 4.15 3.26
C THR A 44 -20.14 4.16 4.71
N PRO A 45 -19.66 5.11 5.54
CA PRO A 45 -19.98 5.17 6.97
C PRO A 45 -21.48 5.41 7.23
N GLU A 46 -22.21 6.03 6.29
CA GLU A 46 -23.64 6.28 6.40
C GLU A 46 -24.50 5.01 6.42
N ARG A 47 -23.95 3.88 5.95
CA ARG A 47 -24.62 2.58 5.95
C ARG A 47 -24.41 1.79 7.24
N GLU A 48 -23.59 2.28 8.16
CA GLU A 48 -23.38 1.65 9.48
C GLU A 48 -24.37 2.14 10.54
N SER A 49 -25.08 3.25 10.30
CA SER A 49 -26.10 3.75 11.23
C SER A 49 -27.39 2.91 11.12
N SER A 50 -27.46 1.87 11.94
CA SER A 50 -28.68 1.13 12.25
C SER A 50 -29.50 1.91 13.28
N TRP A 51 -30.23 2.93 12.83
CA TRP A 51 -31.34 3.53 13.58
C TRP A 51 -32.54 3.72 12.66
#